data_AF-A0A6A1TN44-F1
#
_entry.id   AF-A0A6A1TN44-F1
#
_cell.length_a   1.000
_cell.length_b   1.000
_cell.length_c   1.000
_cell.angle_alpha   90.00
_cell.angle_beta   90.00
_cell.angle_gamma   90.00
#
_symmetry.space_group_name_H-M   'P 1'
#
loop_
_entity.id
_entity.type
_entity.pdbx_description
1 polymer ?
#
loop_
_entity_poly.entity_id
_entity_poly.type
_entity_poly.pdbx_seq_one_letter_code
_entity_poly.pdbx_strand_id
1 'polypeptide(L)'
;MPPEVWKFSENYRNSREIAALGLAIAQMDYYRGVADMVLPSAPKAAGPKPTIVEILGENSEPQFVAEQATAISRNRSVAVLVRTVNQQTIMQQYLPRTTINLREDDAVWVDGPQLYLGTYHSAKGLEFDAVILPFLGDDLFPDPNQVADFGPVEADANDGRLLYVGVTRAKSALIVTHKGPRTHLLPVVPYDLYTTATR
;
A
#
# COMPACT_ATOMS: atom_id res chain seq x y z
N MET A 1 26.14 29.11 15.54
CA MET A 1 25.72 27.72 15.81
C MET A 1 25.11 27.20 14.52
N PRO A 2 25.56 26.05 13.98
CA PRO A 2 24.92 25.47 12.80
C PRO A 2 23.49 25.03 13.18
N PRO A 3 22.52 25.05 12.24
CA PRO A 3 21.16 24.67 12.52
C PRO A 3 21.11 23.19 12.92
N GLU A 4 20.43 22.88 14.02
CA GLU A 4 20.17 21.51 14.43
C GLU A 4 19.37 20.80 13.34
N VAL A 5 20.02 19.86 12.68
CA VAL A 5 19.36 18.92 11.76
C VAL A 5 18.53 17.99 12.63
N TRP A 6 17.23 18.24 12.72
CA TRP A 6 16.26 17.37 13.37
C TRP A 6 16.29 16.00 12.69
N LYS A 7 17.08 15.06 13.22
CA LYS A 7 17.04 13.65 12.84
C LYS A 7 15.79 13.04 13.47
N PHE A 8 14.73 12.89 12.69
CA PHE A 8 13.54 12.09 13.01
C PHE A 8 13.97 10.70 13.51
N SER A 9 14.06 10.51 14.82
CA SER A 9 14.57 9.29 15.46
C SER A 9 13.50 8.52 16.24
N GLU A 10 12.22 8.90 16.13
CA GLU A 10 11.11 8.13 16.67
C GLU A 10 10.05 7.88 15.58
N ASN A 11 10.06 6.67 15.03
CA ASN A 11 9.12 6.24 13.99
C ASN A 11 7.90 5.55 14.65
N TYR A 12 6.89 6.33 15.05
CA TYR A 12 5.58 5.84 15.54
C TYR A 12 4.56 5.58 14.40
N ARG A 13 5.02 5.47 13.14
CA ARG A 13 4.15 5.60 11.94
C ARG A 13 3.27 4.40 11.62
N ASN A 14 3.65 3.18 12.00
CA ASN A 14 2.96 1.94 11.60
C ASN A 14 2.95 0.93 12.75
N SER A 15 2.00 -0.01 12.77
CA SER A 15 2.02 -1.15 13.69
C SER A 15 3.28 -2.00 13.48
N ARG A 16 3.68 -2.75 14.50
CA ARG A 16 4.85 -3.65 14.42
C ARG A 16 4.73 -4.64 13.25
N GLU A 17 3.53 -5.18 13.02
CA GLU A 17 3.25 -6.16 11.99
C GLU A 17 3.35 -5.53 10.57
N ILE A 18 2.84 -4.31 10.38
CA ILE A 18 2.98 -3.58 9.10
C ILE A 18 4.44 -3.19 8.86
N ALA A 19 5.14 -2.72 9.90
CA ALA A 19 6.56 -2.38 9.80
C ALA A 19 7.42 -3.62 9.46
N ALA A 20 7.09 -4.79 9.99
CA ALA A 20 7.75 -6.04 9.66
C ALA A 20 7.56 -6.43 8.19
N LEU A 21 6.34 -6.30 7.65
CA LEU A 21 6.09 -6.53 6.23
C LEU A 21 6.83 -5.52 5.35
N GLY A 22 6.79 -4.23 5.70
CA GLY A 22 7.52 -3.17 5.00
C GLY A 22 9.02 -3.45 4.98
N LEU A 23 9.61 -3.88 6.10
CA LEU A 23 11.02 -4.26 6.19
C LEU A 23 11.35 -5.48 5.31
N ALA A 24 10.48 -6.49 5.29
CA ALA A 24 10.68 -7.67 4.45
C ALA A 24 10.68 -7.31 2.96
N ILE A 25 9.75 -6.46 2.51
CA ILE A 25 9.70 -5.92 1.14
C ILE A 25 11.00 -5.16 0.82
N ALA A 26 11.45 -4.32 1.73
CA ALA A 26 12.68 -3.53 1.63
C ALA A 26 13.96 -4.39 1.51
N GLN A 27 13.95 -5.62 2.00
CA GLN A 27 15.10 -6.55 1.95
C GLN A 27 15.09 -7.47 0.72
N MET A 28 14.08 -7.38 -0.14
CA MET A 28 13.99 -8.19 -1.36
C MET A 28 15.10 -7.85 -2.35
N ASP A 29 15.44 -8.79 -3.23
CA ASP A 29 16.61 -8.67 -4.11
C ASP A 29 16.56 -7.49 -5.09
N TYR A 30 15.36 -7.07 -5.49
CA TYR A 30 15.16 -5.89 -6.35
C TYR A 30 15.45 -4.54 -5.64
N TYR A 31 15.76 -4.56 -4.33
CA TYR A 31 16.23 -3.39 -3.57
C TYR A 31 17.75 -3.27 -3.46
N ARG A 32 18.55 -4.24 -3.93
CA ARG A 32 20.01 -4.20 -3.79
C ARG A 32 20.60 -2.95 -4.43
N GLY A 33 21.33 -2.14 -3.64
CA GLY A 33 22.06 -0.95 -4.10
C GLY A 33 21.38 0.40 -3.86
N VAL A 34 20.23 0.43 -3.20
CA VAL A 34 19.51 1.68 -2.88
C VAL A 34 19.86 2.14 -1.45
N ALA A 35 20.60 3.25 -1.33
CA ALA A 35 21.25 3.70 -0.08
C ALA A 35 20.33 4.44 0.93
N ASP A 36 19.07 4.71 0.59
CA ASP A 36 18.19 5.57 1.40
C ASP A 36 17.18 4.78 2.24
N MET A 37 17.64 3.73 2.91
CA MET A 37 16.78 2.97 3.82
C MET A 37 16.90 3.49 5.25
N VAL A 38 15.91 4.26 5.68
CA VAL A 38 15.67 4.49 7.11
C VAL A 38 14.92 3.28 7.65
N LEU A 39 15.65 2.37 8.31
CA LEU A 39 15.04 1.27 9.04
C LEU A 39 14.11 1.85 10.13
N PRO A 40 12.83 1.43 10.18
CA PRO A 40 11.94 1.88 11.23
C PRO A 40 12.48 1.48 12.61
N SER A 41 12.47 2.42 13.56
CA SER A 41 12.54 2.05 14.98
C SER A 41 11.36 1.14 15.30
N ALA A 42 11.59 0.03 16.01
CA ALA A 42 10.55 -0.95 16.33
C ALA A 42 9.31 -0.26 16.93
N PRO A 43 8.14 -0.29 16.25
CA PRO A 43 6.94 0.32 16.79
C PRO A 43 6.53 -0.38 18.09
N LYS A 44 6.09 0.40 19.09
CA LYS A 44 5.63 -0.15 20.37
C LYS A 44 4.21 -0.74 20.31
N ALA A 45 3.40 -0.31 19.34
CA ALA A 45 2.01 -0.73 19.21
C ALA A 45 1.86 -1.97 18.33
N ALA A 46 1.28 -3.03 18.88
CA ALA A 46 0.85 -4.20 18.13
C ALA A 46 -0.47 -3.91 17.42
N GLY A 47 -0.62 -4.42 16.21
CA GLY A 47 -1.85 -4.35 15.41
C GLY A 47 -2.22 -5.71 14.84
N PRO A 48 -3.36 -5.80 14.12
CA PRO A 48 -3.62 -6.97 13.31
C PRO A 48 -2.55 -7.12 12.23
N LYS A 49 -2.28 -8.35 11.84
CA LYS A 49 -1.42 -8.61 10.69
C LYS A 49 -2.05 -8.04 9.41
N PRO A 50 -1.23 -7.55 8.47
CA PRO A 50 -1.68 -7.34 7.10
C PRO A 50 -2.42 -8.58 6.58
N THR A 51 -3.52 -8.37 5.86
CA THR A 51 -4.29 -9.46 5.26
C THR A 51 -4.13 -9.42 3.74
N ILE A 52 -3.67 -10.53 3.16
CA ILE A 52 -3.65 -10.74 1.71
C ILE A 52 -4.90 -11.52 1.32
N VAL A 53 -5.71 -10.96 0.43
CA VAL A 53 -6.97 -11.54 -0.02
C VAL A 53 -6.85 -11.92 -1.48
N GLU A 54 -7.01 -13.21 -1.77
CA GLU A 54 -7.16 -13.72 -3.13
C GLU A 54 -8.63 -13.64 -3.54
N ILE A 55 -8.91 -12.98 -4.66
CA ILE A 55 -10.25 -12.86 -5.24
C ILE A 55 -10.43 -13.96 -6.29
N LEU A 56 -11.38 -14.87 -6.05
CA LEU A 56 -11.59 -16.06 -6.87
C LEU A 56 -12.71 -15.89 -7.90
N GLY A 57 -12.61 -16.63 -9.02
CA GLY A 57 -13.69 -16.82 -9.97
C GLY A 57 -14.25 -15.53 -10.58
N GLU A 58 -15.58 -15.41 -10.60
CA GLU A 58 -16.31 -14.26 -11.17
C GLU A 58 -16.37 -13.05 -10.22
N ASN A 59 -15.81 -13.15 -9.02
CA ASN A 59 -15.83 -12.06 -8.08
C ASN A 59 -15.09 -10.84 -8.63
N SER A 60 -15.72 -9.68 -8.44
CA SER A 60 -15.17 -8.38 -8.82
C SER A 60 -14.27 -7.87 -7.69
N GLU A 61 -12.96 -7.87 -7.94
CA GLU A 61 -11.97 -7.31 -7.01
C GLU A 61 -12.28 -5.83 -6.66
N PRO A 62 -12.58 -4.93 -7.62
CA PRO A 62 -12.98 -3.55 -7.30
C PRO A 62 -14.20 -3.46 -6.38
N GLN A 63 -15.19 -4.32 -6.57
CA GLN A 63 -16.40 -4.35 -5.74
C GLN A 63 -16.06 -4.76 -4.31
N PHE A 64 -15.30 -5.85 -4.13
CA PHE A 64 -14.87 -6.30 -2.81
C PHE A 64 -14.08 -5.19 -2.08
N VAL A 65 -13.13 -4.57 -2.77
CA VAL A 65 -12.30 -3.48 -2.23
C VAL A 65 -13.18 -2.31 -1.80
N ALA A 66 -14.14 -1.89 -2.63
CA ALA A 66 -15.04 -0.79 -2.32
C ALA A 66 -15.94 -1.08 -1.10
N GLU A 67 -16.44 -2.31 -0.96
CA GLU A 67 -17.23 -2.73 0.19
C GLU A 67 -16.41 -2.68 1.49
N GLN A 68 -15.20 -3.24 1.47
CA GLN A 68 -14.30 -3.21 2.64
C GLN A 68 -13.90 -1.77 2.99
N ALA A 69 -13.51 -0.98 1.99
CA ALA A 69 -13.11 0.41 2.18
C ALA A 69 -14.23 1.24 2.81
N THR A 70 -15.46 1.12 2.29
CA THR A 70 -16.64 1.83 2.79
C THR A 70 -17.03 1.38 4.19
N ALA A 71 -16.88 0.10 4.52
CA ALA A 71 -17.16 -0.40 5.86
C ALA A 71 -16.17 0.14 6.90
N ILE A 72 -14.88 0.14 6.57
CA ILE A 72 -13.81 0.61 7.48
C ILE A 72 -13.84 2.14 7.61
N SER A 73 -14.18 2.88 6.54
CA SER A 73 -14.17 4.35 6.56
C SER A 73 -15.24 4.99 7.45
N ARG A 74 -16.14 4.19 8.03
CA ARG A 74 -17.17 4.68 8.96
C ARG A 74 -16.60 5.19 10.28
N ASN A 75 -15.42 4.71 10.69
CA ASN A 75 -14.83 5.04 11.99
C ASN A 75 -13.34 5.39 11.93
N ARG A 76 -12.73 5.35 10.73
CA ARG A 76 -11.28 5.48 10.51
C ARG A 76 -11.00 6.19 9.21
N SER A 77 -9.82 6.76 9.09
CA SER A 77 -9.28 7.20 7.80
C SER A 77 -8.83 5.99 6.98
N VAL A 78 -9.29 5.89 5.73
CA VAL A 78 -8.99 4.77 4.83
C VAL A 78 -8.49 5.28 3.51
N ALA A 79 -7.39 4.72 3.00
CA ALA A 79 -6.95 4.96 1.64
C ALA A 79 -7.01 3.68 0.80
N VAL A 80 -7.58 3.79 -0.41
CA VAL A 80 -7.40 2.82 -1.49
C VAL A 80 -6.30 3.36 -2.39
N LEU A 81 -5.16 2.67 -2.46
CA LEU A 81 -4.00 3.11 -3.24
C LEU A 81 -3.71 2.15 -4.38
N VAL A 82 -3.68 2.66 -5.61
CA VAL A 82 -3.50 1.87 -6.83
C VAL A 82 -2.21 2.22 -7.56
N ARG A 83 -1.78 1.38 -8.51
CA ARG A 83 -0.56 1.60 -9.29
C ARG A 83 -0.72 2.65 -10.38
N THR A 84 -1.83 2.63 -11.10
CA THR A 84 -2.03 3.44 -12.31
C THR A 84 -3.28 4.31 -12.24
N VAL A 85 -3.31 5.38 -13.03
CA VAL A 85 -4.50 6.25 -13.18
C VAL A 85 -5.68 5.49 -13.78
N ASN A 86 -5.41 4.49 -14.64
CA ASN A 86 -6.47 3.63 -15.18
C ASN A 86 -7.13 2.81 -14.07
N GLN A 87 -6.35 2.17 -13.20
CA GLN A 87 -6.87 1.47 -12.01
C GLN A 87 -7.63 2.43 -11.08
N GLN A 88 -7.18 3.67 -10.96
CA GLN A 88 -7.87 4.68 -10.14
C GLN A 88 -9.25 4.99 -10.73
N THR A 89 -9.33 5.18 -12.04
CA THR A 89 -10.60 5.40 -12.76
C THR A 89 -11.55 4.22 -12.58
N ILE A 90 -11.04 2.98 -12.63
CA ILE A 90 -11.83 1.78 -12.37
C ILE A 90 -12.37 1.82 -10.94
N MET A 91 -11.50 1.97 -9.92
CA MET A 91 -11.92 1.99 -8.52
C MET A 91 -12.95 3.09 -8.22
N GLN A 92 -12.80 4.25 -8.85
CA GLN A 92 -13.71 5.39 -8.66
C GLN A 92 -15.16 5.06 -9.02
N GLN A 93 -15.42 4.10 -9.91
CA GLN A 93 -16.76 3.67 -10.30
C GLN A 93 -17.47 2.86 -9.20
N TYR A 94 -16.72 2.20 -8.32
CA TYR A 94 -17.24 1.34 -7.26
C TYR A 94 -17.31 2.04 -5.91
N LEU A 95 -16.49 3.08 -5.72
CA LEU A 95 -16.39 3.81 -4.46
C LEU A 95 -17.51 4.85 -4.31
N PRO A 96 -17.96 5.14 -3.07
CA PRO A 96 -18.96 6.17 -2.81
C PRO A 96 -18.55 7.54 -3.36
N ARG A 97 -19.53 8.36 -3.76
CA ARG A 97 -19.30 9.74 -4.26
C ARG A 97 -18.62 10.67 -3.24
N THR A 98 -18.65 10.31 -1.95
CA THR A 98 -18.00 11.03 -0.86
C THR A 98 -16.50 10.74 -0.74
N THR A 99 -15.97 9.84 -1.57
CA THR A 99 -14.53 9.51 -1.60
C THR A 99 -13.73 10.71 -2.11
N ILE A 100 -12.67 11.07 -1.39
CA ILE A 100 -11.78 12.16 -1.76
C ILE A 100 -10.64 11.61 -2.62
N ASN A 101 -10.44 12.19 -3.80
CA ASN A 101 -9.31 11.85 -4.65
C ASN A 101 -8.04 12.55 -4.15
N LEU A 102 -6.99 11.77 -3.89
CA LEU A 102 -5.65 12.26 -3.58
C LEU A 102 -5.01 12.73 -4.89
N ARG A 103 -5.02 14.05 -5.12
CA ARG A 103 -4.26 14.73 -6.17
C ARG A 103 -3.17 15.55 -5.51
N GLU A 104 -2.01 15.68 -6.16
CA GLU A 104 -0.83 16.35 -5.57
C GLU A 104 -1.09 17.81 -5.17
N ASP A 105 -2.01 18.51 -5.85
CA ASP A 105 -2.20 19.96 -5.66
C ASP A 105 -3.49 20.37 -4.93
N ASP A 106 -4.50 19.49 -4.81
CA ASP A 106 -5.87 19.86 -4.38
C ASP A 106 -6.47 18.94 -3.29
N ALA A 107 -5.68 18.06 -2.68
CA ALA A 107 -6.21 17.13 -1.68
C ALA A 107 -6.70 17.87 -0.43
N VAL A 108 -8.03 17.88 -0.21
CA VAL A 108 -8.62 18.36 1.03
C VAL A 108 -8.43 17.29 2.11
N TRP A 109 -7.64 17.61 3.12
CA TRP A 109 -7.47 16.75 4.28
C TRP A 109 -8.60 16.98 5.29
N VAL A 110 -9.17 15.89 5.78
CA VAL A 110 -10.29 15.91 6.71
C VAL A 110 -9.86 15.11 7.94
N ASP A 111 -9.89 15.74 9.10
CA ASP A 111 -9.64 15.04 10.34
C ASP A 111 -10.82 14.10 10.66
N GLY A 112 -10.52 12.82 10.88
CA GLY A 112 -11.50 11.82 11.28
C GLY A 112 -11.84 10.78 10.19
N PRO A 113 -12.99 10.10 10.31
CA PRO A 113 -13.39 9.03 9.39
C PRO A 113 -13.63 9.56 7.98
N GLN A 114 -12.83 9.11 7.01
CA GLN A 114 -12.92 9.53 5.63
C GLN A 114 -12.28 8.49 4.71
N LEU A 115 -12.82 8.37 3.49
CA LEU A 115 -12.31 7.49 2.45
C LEU A 115 -11.57 8.29 1.38
N TYR A 116 -10.38 7.82 1.05
CA TYR A 116 -9.49 8.41 0.07
C TYR A 116 -9.17 7.41 -1.05
N LEU A 117 -9.02 7.91 -2.26
CA LEU A 117 -8.59 7.15 -3.43
C LEU A 117 -7.40 7.87 -4.07
N GLY A 118 -6.31 7.16 -4.34
CA GLY A 118 -5.13 7.76 -4.96
C GLY A 118 -4.20 6.73 -5.59
N THR A 119 -3.12 7.21 -6.19
CA THR A 119 -2.03 6.35 -6.62
C THR A 119 -1.00 6.21 -5.50
N TYR A 120 -0.09 5.24 -5.62
CA TYR A 120 1.06 5.15 -4.71
C TYR A 120 1.86 6.46 -4.63
N HIS A 121 1.97 7.19 -5.75
CA HIS A 121 2.67 8.48 -5.80
C HIS A 121 1.95 9.56 -4.99
N SER A 122 0.63 9.69 -5.16
CA SER A 122 -0.14 10.76 -4.49
C SER A 122 -0.30 10.55 -2.98
N ALA A 123 0.05 9.37 -2.47
CA ALA A 123 0.05 9.08 -1.04
C ALA A 123 1.36 9.42 -0.31
N LYS A 124 2.40 9.86 -1.02
CA LYS A 124 3.72 10.13 -0.43
C LYS A 124 3.62 11.19 0.67
N GLY A 125 4.08 10.85 1.87
CA GLY A 125 4.04 11.74 3.04
C GLY A 125 2.71 11.76 3.79
N LEU A 126 1.67 11.09 3.28
CA LEU A 126 0.39 10.91 3.95
C LEU A 126 0.37 9.61 4.77
N GLU A 127 -0.53 9.51 5.74
CA GLU A 127 -0.73 8.29 6.54
C GLU A 127 -2.20 8.12 6.90
N PHE A 128 -2.66 6.88 6.88
CA PHE A 128 -4.07 6.51 7.07
C PHE A 128 -4.19 5.42 8.12
N ASP A 129 -5.30 5.39 8.86
CA ASP A 129 -5.53 4.35 9.87
C ASP A 129 -5.57 2.96 9.23
N ALA A 130 -6.20 2.87 8.04
CA ALA A 130 -6.20 1.69 7.20
C ALA A 130 -5.83 2.00 5.74
N VAL A 131 -5.15 1.07 5.08
CA VAL A 131 -4.86 1.14 3.64
C VAL A 131 -5.30 -0.16 2.97
N ILE A 132 -5.87 -0.03 1.77
CA ILE A 132 -6.18 -1.16 0.90
C ILE A 132 -5.40 -0.98 -0.40
N LEU A 133 -4.62 -2.01 -0.77
CA LEU A 133 -3.83 -2.06 -1.99
C LEU A 133 -4.42 -3.13 -2.92
N PRO A 134 -5.21 -2.74 -3.93
CA PRO A 134 -5.79 -3.70 -4.86
C PRO A 134 -4.92 -3.93 -6.10
N PHE A 135 -5.23 -5.01 -6.83
CA PHE A 135 -4.60 -5.38 -8.10
C PHE A 135 -3.13 -5.81 -7.99
N LEU A 136 -2.73 -6.48 -6.90
CA LEU A 136 -1.37 -7.02 -6.73
C LEU A 136 -1.23 -8.45 -7.28
N GLY A 137 -1.87 -8.71 -8.42
CA GLY A 137 -1.65 -9.90 -9.23
C GLY A 137 -0.35 -9.80 -10.01
N ASP A 138 0.30 -10.93 -10.30
CA ASP A 138 1.57 -11.01 -11.03
C ASP A 138 1.45 -10.53 -12.49
N ASP A 139 0.23 -10.50 -13.04
CA ASP A 139 -0.09 -9.98 -14.37
C ASP A 139 -0.25 -8.45 -14.41
N LEU A 140 -0.41 -7.81 -13.25
CA LEU A 140 -0.66 -6.36 -13.12
C LEU A 140 0.40 -5.62 -12.30
N PHE A 141 1.23 -6.33 -11.54
CA PHE A 141 2.23 -5.77 -10.64
C PHE A 141 3.49 -6.64 -10.66
N PRO A 142 4.63 -6.17 -11.20
CA PRO A 142 4.92 -4.82 -11.70
C PRO A 142 4.07 -4.40 -12.91
N ASP A 143 3.90 -3.09 -13.12
CA ASP A 143 3.18 -2.52 -14.26
C ASP A 143 3.77 -3.05 -15.57
N PRO A 144 2.99 -3.78 -16.40
CA PRO A 144 3.47 -4.34 -17.66
C PRO A 144 4.07 -3.31 -18.61
N ASN A 145 3.63 -2.05 -18.56
CA ASN A 145 4.21 -0.99 -19.38
C ASN A 145 5.63 -0.63 -18.90
N GLN A 146 5.87 -0.61 -17.58
CA GLN A 146 7.22 -0.39 -17.04
C GLN A 146 8.16 -1.53 -17.42
N VAL A 147 7.67 -2.77 -17.39
CA VAL A 147 8.44 -3.94 -17.83
C VAL A 147 8.79 -3.82 -19.32
N ALA A 148 7.86 -3.37 -20.15
CA ALA A 148 8.09 -3.17 -21.59
C ALA A 148 9.09 -2.04 -21.89
N ASP A 149 8.99 -0.92 -21.18
CA ASP A 149 9.78 0.29 -21.44
C ASP A 149 11.20 0.21 -20.86
N PHE A 150 11.36 -0.37 -19.66
CA PHE A 150 12.61 -0.35 -18.89
C PHE A 150 13.19 -1.74 -18.59
N GLY A 151 12.44 -2.80 -18.91
CA GLY A 151 12.82 -4.17 -18.59
C GLY A 151 12.43 -4.60 -17.17
N PRO A 152 12.46 -5.92 -16.89
CA PRO A 152 11.92 -6.49 -15.66
C PRO A 152 12.67 -6.01 -14.40
N VAL A 153 14.00 -5.93 -14.44
CA VAL A 153 14.81 -5.55 -13.27
C VAL A 153 14.51 -4.13 -12.80
N GLU A 154 14.38 -3.18 -13.73
CA GLU A 154 14.10 -1.79 -13.40
C GLU A 154 12.65 -1.59 -12.97
N ALA A 155 11.71 -2.29 -13.62
CA ALA A 155 10.30 -2.32 -13.23
C ALA A 155 10.11 -2.86 -11.80
N ASP A 156 10.74 -3.98 -11.45
CA ASP A 156 10.69 -4.57 -10.11
C ASP A 156 11.22 -3.60 -9.04
N ALA A 157 12.34 -2.94 -9.33
CA ALA A 157 12.94 -1.97 -8.42
C ALA A 157 12.04 -0.74 -8.25
N ASN A 158 11.39 -0.25 -9.31
CA ASN A 158 10.48 0.90 -9.25
C ASN A 158 9.18 0.56 -8.51
N ASP A 159 8.49 -0.49 -8.94
CA ASP A 159 7.21 -0.89 -8.40
C ASP A 159 7.34 -1.48 -6.99
N GLY A 160 8.46 -2.15 -6.70
CA GLY A 160 8.83 -2.53 -5.35
C GLY A 160 8.95 -1.35 -4.38
N ARG A 161 9.46 -0.19 -4.84
CA ARG A 161 9.49 1.07 -4.07
C ARG A 161 8.10 1.63 -3.84
N LEU A 162 7.25 1.61 -4.87
CA LEU A 162 5.87 2.06 -4.75
C LEU A 162 5.07 1.17 -3.80
N LEU A 163 5.28 -0.14 -3.84
CA LEU A 163 4.68 -1.10 -2.92
C LEU A 163 5.08 -0.81 -1.47
N TYR A 164 6.36 -0.61 -1.21
CA TYR A 164 6.85 -0.22 0.12
C TYR A 164 6.24 1.12 0.58
N VAL A 165 6.16 2.12 -0.30
CA VAL A 165 5.48 3.38 0.00
C VAL A 165 4.04 3.12 0.41
N GLY A 166 3.27 2.35 -0.37
CA GLY A 166 1.88 1.99 -0.10
C GLY A 166 1.68 1.27 1.23
N VAL A 167 2.48 0.23 1.48
CA VAL A 167 2.45 -0.54 2.74
C VAL A 167 2.72 0.37 3.94
N THR A 168 3.72 1.25 3.85
CA THR A 168 4.10 2.16 4.94
C THR A 168 3.16 3.35 5.12
N ARG A 169 2.12 3.52 4.28
CA ARG A 169 1.07 4.52 4.52
C ARG A 169 0.07 4.06 5.60
N ALA A 170 0.05 2.77 5.94
CA ALA A 170 -0.93 2.16 6.83
C ALA A 170 -0.51 2.21 8.30
N LYS A 171 -1.22 2.94 9.15
CA LYS A 171 -0.89 3.02 10.58
C LYS A 171 -1.23 1.73 11.32
N SER A 172 -2.42 1.17 11.10
CA SER A 172 -2.95 0.08 11.94
C SER A 172 -3.54 -1.11 11.19
N ALA A 173 -4.02 -0.93 9.97
CA ALA A 173 -4.62 -2.00 9.18
C ALA A 173 -4.18 -1.93 7.72
N LEU A 174 -3.83 -3.06 7.15
CA LEU A 174 -3.43 -3.19 5.75
C LEU A 174 -4.16 -4.38 5.13
N ILE A 175 -4.86 -4.13 4.03
CA ILE A 175 -5.45 -5.16 3.19
C ILE A 175 -4.77 -5.09 1.82
N VAL A 176 -4.34 -6.23 1.31
CA VAL A 176 -3.82 -6.37 -0.04
C VAL A 176 -4.76 -7.32 -0.78
N THR A 177 -5.15 -6.98 -2.00
CA THR A 177 -5.96 -7.89 -2.83
C THR A 177 -5.23 -8.22 -4.12
N HIS A 178 -5.46 -9.43 -4.61
CA HIS A 178 -5.01 -9.86 -5.92
C HIS A 178 -6.02 -10.82 -6.53
N LYS A 179 -6.00 -10.91 -7.86
CA LYS A 179 -6.68 -11.95 -8.62
C LYS A 179 -5.64 -12.77 -9.37
N GLY A 180 -5.81 -14.09 -9.40
CA GLY A 180 -4.79 -14.99 -9.95
C GLY A 180 -3.52 -15.05 -9.09
N PRO A 181 -2.38 -15.47 -9.67
CA PRO A 181 -1.11 -15.55 -8.94
C PRO A 181 -0.75 -14.19 -8.33
N ARG A 182 -0.38 -14.20 -7.05
CA ARG A 182 0.11 -13.00 -6.35
C ARG A 182 1.44 -12.54 -6.95
N THR A 183 1.65 -11.23 -7.03
CA THR A 183 2.93 -10.63 -7.43
C THR A 183 4.12 -11.22 -6.67
N HIS A 184 5.21 -11.47 -7.40
CA HIS A 184 6.49 -11.86 -6.83
C HIS A 184 7.19 -10.74 -6.03
N LEU A 185 6.71 -9.49 -6.12
CA LEU A 185 7.19 -8.36 -5.32
C LEU A 185 6.69 -8.39 -3.87
N LEU A 186 5.79 -9.31 -3.53
CA LEU A 186 5.43 -9.59 -2.13
C LEU A 186 6.25 -10.78 -1.59
N PRO A 187 6.86 -10.65 -0.40
CA PRO A 187 7.68 -11.70 0.16
C PRO A 187 6.87 -13.00 0.37
N VAL A 188 7.40 -14.11 -0.14
CA VAL A 188 6.90 -15.49 0.05
C VAL A 188 7.53 -16.16 1.28
N VAL A 189 8.54 -15.49 1.86
CA VAL A 189 9.47 -16.00 2.89
C VAL A 189 8.74 -16.37 4.20
N PRO A 190 9.20 -17.40 4.93
CA PRO A 190 8.38 -18.23 5.80
C PRO A 190 8.30 -17.64 7.21
N TYR A 191 7.60 -16.53 7.37
CA TYR A 191 7.28 -16.00 8.69
C TYR A 191 5.92 -15.33 8.68
N ASP A 192 5.38 -15.23 9.88
CA ASP A 192 4.06 -14.79 10.30
C ASP A 192 3.78 -13.29 10.03
N LEU A 193 4.13 -12.80 8.82
CA LEU A 193 4.11 -11.40 8.42
C LEU A 193 2.71 -10.93 8.00
N TYR A 194 1.88 -11.84 7.50
CA TYR A 194 0.53 -11.55 7.03
C TYR A 194 -0.37 -12.78 7.19
N THR A 195 -1.67 -12.55 7.22
CA THR A 195 -2.68 -13.59 7.07
C THR A 195 -3.14 -13.67 5.62
N THR A 196 -3.61 -14.84 5.19
CA THR A 196 -4.20 -15.02 3.86
C THR A 196 -5.69 -15.35 3.99
N ALA A 197 -6.47 -14.90 3.02
CA ALA A 197 -7.90 -15.21 2.91
C ALA A 197 -8.28 -15.33 1.43
N THR A 198 -9.32 -16.11 1.14
CA THR A 198 -9.91 -16.21 -0.20
C THR A 198 -11.32 -15.61 -0.18
N ARG A 199 -11.73 -14.93 -1.25
CA ARG A 199 -13.07 -14.33 -1.37
C ARG A 199 -13.71 -14.62 -2.71
#